data_AF-A0A2V2SFI5-F1
#
_entry.id   AF-A0A2V2SFI5-F1
#
_cell.length_a   1.000
_cell.length_b   1.000
_cell.length_c   1.000
_cell.angle_alpha   90.00
_cell.angle_beta   90.00
_cell.angle_gamma   90.00
#
_symmetry.space_group_name_H-M   'P 1'
#
loop_
_entity.id
_entity.type
_entity.pdbx_description
1 polymer ?
#
loop_
_entity_poly.entity_id
_entity_poly.type
_entity_poly.pdbx_seq_one_letter_code
_entity_poly.pdbx_strand_id
1 'polypeptide(L)'
;METIDTAEQDRADMERLAAGHDAALNSLMERHAGPVFQFLFRMLHDEEDANDLAQETFVRVYRHRDRFGSGKFTTWLYTIASNLARTEYRRRGRHPNVSLESEGGVEGTTLADTLASRNPTPREEADEAE
;
A
#
# COMPACT_ATOMS: atom_id res chain seq x y z
N MET A 1 -28.94 16.96 -1.25
CA MET A 1 -29.33 16.83 -2.67
C MET A 1 -28.07 17.05 -3.49
N GLU A 2 -27.18 16.05 -3.58
CA GLU A 2 -25.87 16.22 -4.26
C GLU A 2 -25.21 14.89 -4.69
N THR A 3 -25.80 13.74 -4.40
CA THR A 3 -25.16 12.42 -4.66
C THR A 3 -25.54 11.79 -6.01
N ILE A 4 -26.40 12.44 -6.80
CA ILE A 4 -26.99 11.84 -8.00
C ILE A 4 -26.08 11.96 -9.24
N ASP A 5 -25.06 12.83 -9.23
CA ASP A 5 -24.19 13.05 -10.40
C ASP A 5 -22.78 12.42 -10.26
N THR A 6 -22.21 12.33 -9.06
CA THR A 6 -20.81 11.87 -8.90
C THR A 6 -20.57 10.46 -9.41
N ALA A 7 -21.51 9.52 -9.17
CA ALA A 7 -21.35 8.14 -9.64
C ALA A 7 -21.44 8.02 -11.17
N GLU A 8 -22.20 8.91 -11.82
CA GLU A 8 -22.31 8.98 -13.27
C GLU A 8 -21.05 9.63 -13.87
N GLN A 9 -20.58 10.72 -13.26
CA GLN A 9 -19.30 11.36 -13.61
C GLN A 9 -18.12 10.39 -13.49
N ASP A 10 -18.05 9.63 -12.39
CA ASP A 10 -17.01 8.62 -12.20
C ASP A 10 -17.05 7.55 -13.29
N ARG A 11 -18.25 7.11 -13.70
CA ARG A 11 -18.41 6.16 -14.80
C ARG A 11 -17.93 6.77 -16.12
N ALA A 12 -18.38 7.97 -16.44
CA ALA A 12 -17.99 8.67 -17.66
C ALA A 12 -16.47 8.91 -17.74
N ASP A 13 -15.84 9.26 -16.62
CA ASP A 13 -14.39 9.45 -16.56
C ASP A 13 -13.64 8.11 -16.71
N MET A 14 -14.17 7.01 -16.17
CA MET A 14 -13.61 5.68 -16.41
C MET A 14 -13.73 5.23 -17.87
N GLU A 15 -14.86 5.52 -18.53
CA GLU A 15 -15.06 5.23 -19.96
C GLU A 15 -14.08 6.02 -20.83
N ARG A 16 -13.89 7.30 -20.54
CA ARG A 16 -12.88 8.14 -21.19
C ARG A 16 -11.46 7.62 -20.96
N LEU A 17 -11.17 7.22 -19.73
CA LEU A 17 -9.86 6.68 -19.37
C LEU A 17 -9.57 5.40 -20.15
N ALA A 18 -10.53 4.48 -20.23
CA ALA A 18 -10.42 3.26 -21.04
C ALA A 18 -10.23 3.56 -22.54
N ALA A 19 -10.84 4.63 -23.06
CA ALA A 19 -10.63 5.10 -24.43
C ALA A 19 -9.26 5.78 -24.66
N GLY A 20 -8.39 5.88 -23.64
CA GLY A 20 -7.05 6.48 -23.74
C GLY A 20 -6.99 7.97 -23.43
N HIS A 21 -8.07 8.57 -22.92
CA HIS A 21 -8.04 9.95 -22.44
C HIS A 21 -7.47 10.02 -21.02
N ASP A 22 -6.15 9.95 -20.91
CA ASP A 22 -5.42 9.87 -19.63
C ASP A 22 -5.79 10.98 -18.64
N ALA A 23 -6.13 12.18 -19.12
CA ALA A 23 -6.53 13.31 -18.29
C ALA A 23 -7.79 13.04 -17.43
N ALA A 24 -8.64 12.08 -17.81
CA ALA A 24 -9.80 11.70 -17.02
C ALA A 24 -9.42 11.10 -15.65
N LEU A 25 -8.21 10.55 -15.53
CA LEU A 25 -7.69 10.05 -14.25
C LEU A 25 -7.56 11.17 -13.22
N ASN A 26 -7.21 12.40 -13.64
CA ASN A 26 -7.03 13.53 -12.73
C ASN A 26 -8.34 13.85 -12.01
N SER A 27 -9.46 13.89 -12.72
CA SER A 27 -10.78 14.14 -12.14
C SER A 27 -11.20 13.05 -11.15
N LEU A 28 -10.85 11.79 -11.42
CA LEU A 28 -11.06 10.69 -10.47
C LEU A 28 -10.17 10.86 -9.23
N MET A 29 -8.91 11.23 -9.39
CA MET A 29 -7.99 11.48 -8.27
C MET A 29 -8.46 12.66 -7.41
N GLU A 30 -8.85 13.78 -8.00
CA GLU A 30 -9.35 14.96 -7.28
C GLU A 30 -10.53 14.61 -6.36
N ARG A 31 -11.45 13.77 -6.82
CA ARG A 31 -12.63 13.37 -6.04
C ARG A 31 -12.33 12.30 -4.99
N HIS A 32 -11.41 11.38 -5.28
CA HIS A 32 -11.28 10.13 -4.50
C HIS A 32 -9.95 9.96 -3.76
N ALA A 33 -8.91 10.75 -4.04
CA ALA A 33 -7.60 10.57 -3.41
C ALA A 33 -7.63 10.77 -1.89
N GLY A 34 -8.26 11.85 -1.42
CA GLY A 34 -8.44 12.10 0.02
C GLY A 34 -9.24 10.99 0.73
N PRO A 35 -10.43 10.62 0.25
CA PRO A 35 -11.20 9.51 0.81
C PRO A 35 -10.45 8.16 0.83
N VAL A 36 -9.72 7.83 -0.23
CA VAL A 36 -8.91 6.60 -0.31
C VAL A 36 -7.75 6.63 0.70
N PHE A 37 -7.03 7.75 0.78
CA PHE A 37 -5.98 7.93 1.77
C PHE A 37 -6.52 7.74 3.19
N GLN A 38 -7.63 8.40 3.54
CA GLN A 38 -8.22 8.30 4.87
C GLN A 38 -8.66 6.85 5.20
N PHE A 39 -9.19 6.14 4.20
CA PHE A 39 -9.55 4.73 4.34
C PHE A 39 -8.33 3.84 4.60
N LEU A 40 -7.24 4.04 3.84
CA LEU A 40 -6.00 3.29 4.01
C LEU A 40 -5.31 3.61 5.34
N PHE A 41 -5.25 4.88 5.72
CA PHE A 41 -4.70 5.33 6.99
C PHE A 41 -5.43 4.72 8.18
N ARG A 42 -6.77 4.64 8.13
CA ARG A 42 -7.57 3.97 9.16
C ARG A 42 -7.23 2.47 9.31
N MET A 43 -6.80 1.82 8.24
CA MET A 43 -6.53 0.39 8.21
C MET A 43 -5.07 0.05 8.56
N LEU A 44 -4.13 0.95 8.23
CA LEU A 44 -2.70 0.73 8.38
C LEU A 44 -2.09 1.44 9.60
N HIS A 45 -2.71 2.54 10.07
CA HIS A 45 -2.19 3.41 11.13
C HIS A 45 -0.75 3.91 10.88
N ASP A 46 -0.40 4.10 9.62
CA ASP A 46 0.89 4.55 9.16
C ASP A 46 0.65 5.51 7.98
N GLU A 47 1.18 6.72 8.07
CA GLU A 47 0.94 7.77 7.08
C GLU A 47 1.69 7.53 5.77
N GLU A 48 2.93 7.06 5.85
CA GLU A 48 3.79 6.81 4.69
C GLU A 48 3.21 5.66 3.86
N ASP A 49 2.93 4.52 4.49
CA ASP A 49 2.32 3.38 3.80
C ASP A 49 0.92 3.73 3.27
N ALA A 50 0.13 4.54 3.99
CA ALA A 50 -1.17 4.96 3.50
C ALA A 50 -1.06 5.85 2.25
N ASN A 51 -0.08 6.74 2.19
CA ASN A 51 0.18 7.59 1.03
C ASN A 51 0.63 6.74 -0.18
N ASP A 52 1.61 5.87 0.03
CA ASP A 52 2.13 4.97 -1.00
C ASP A 52 1.04 4.06 -1.58
N LEU A 53 0.24 3.44 -0.70
CA LEU A 53 -0.87 2.60 -1.16
C LEU A 53 -1.99 3.39 -1.83
N ALA A 54 -2.22 4.66 -1.46
CA ALA A 54 -3.18 5.51 -2.14
C ALA A 54 -2.72 5.79 -3.58
N GLN A 55 -1.45 6.13 -3.77
CA GLN A 55 -0.87 6.33 -5.09
C GLN A 55 -0.92 5.05 -5.93
N GLU A 56 -0.46 3.92 -5.37
CA GLU A 56 -0.47 2.62 -6.06
C GLU A 56 -1.91 2.17 -6.40
N THR A 57 -2.91 2.56 -5.61
CA THR A 57 -4.33 2.32 -5.93
C THR A 57 -4.69 2.97 -7.28
N PHE A 58 -4.35 4.23 -7.50
CA PHE A 58 -4.64 4.91 -8.76
C PHE A 58 -3.77 4.43 -9.93
N VAL A 59 -2.52 4.03 -9.66
CA VAL A 59 -1.70 3.33 -10.67
C VAL A 59 -2.39 2.04 -11.13
N ARG A 60 -3.00 1.29 -10.21
CA ARG A 60 -3.77 0.08 -10.55
C ARG A 60 -5.07 0.39 -11.26
N VAL A 61 -5.78 1.45 -10.88
CA VAL A 61 -6.96 1.94 -11.63
C VAL A 61 -6.56 2.20 -13.08
N TYR A 62 -5.47 2.93 -13.31
CA TYR A 62 -4.97 3.21 -14.65
C TYR A 62 -4.64 1.91 -15.41
N ARG A 63 -3.83 1.03 -14.82
CA ARG A 63 -3.39 -0.23 -15.45
C ARG A 63 -4.53 -1.19 -15.77
N HIS A 64 -5.62 -1.15 -15.00
CA HIS A 64 -6.74 -2.08 -15.12
C HIS A 64 -8.03 -1.41 -15.59
N ARG A 65 -7.94 -0.19 -16.14
CA ARG A 65 -9.09 0.61 -16.61
C ARG A 65 -10.02 -0.18 -17.55
N ASP A 66 -9.46 -1.01 -18.43
CA ASP A 66 -10.22 -1.82 -19.38
C ASP A 66 -11.01 -2.96 -18.73
N ARG A 67 -10.71 -3.28 -17.47
CA ARG A 67 -11.43 -4.31 -16.68
C ARG A 67 -12.58 -3.74 -15.86
N PHE A 68 -12.70 -2.42 -15.80
CA PHE A 68 -13.84 -1.80 -15.14
C PHE A 68 -15.09 -2.06 -15.97
N GLY A 69 -15.99 -2.89 -15.43
CA GLY A 69 -17.24 -3.27 -16.08
C GLY A 69 -18.43 -2.52 -15.50
N SER A 70 -19.56 -3.22 -15.36
CA SER A 70 -20.75 -2.65 -14.71
C SER A 70 -20.55 -2.54 -13.20
N GLY A 71 -21.00 -1.41 -12.62
CA GLY A 71 -20.98 -1.20 -11.18
C GLY A 71 -20.59 0.23 -10.79
N LYS A 72 -20.43 0.45 -9.48
CA LYS A 72 -19.96 1.73 -8.94
C LYS A 72 -18.43 1.76 -8.93
N PHE A 73 -17.85 2.80 -9.51
CA PHE A 73 -16.40 3.03 -9.48
C PHE A 73 -15.84 2.96 -8.07
N THR A 74 -16.50 3.61 -7.10
CA THR A 74 -16.08 3.59 -5.68
C THR A 74 -15.95 2.18 -5.12
N THR A 75 -16.89 1.27 -5.40
CA THR A 75 -16.81 -0.13 -4.95
C THR A 75 -15.58 -0.83 -5.53
N TRP A 76 -15.29 -0.62 -6.82
CA TRP A 76 -14.12 -1.19 -7.47
C TRP A 76 -12.81 -0.59 -6.94
N LEU A 77 -12.76 0.73 -6.77
CA LEU A 77 -11.64 1.47 -6.20
C LEU A 77 -11.28 0.98 -4.79
N TYR A 78 -12.27 0.89 -3.89
CA TYR A 78 -12.04 0.40 -2.53
C TYR A 78 -11.69 -1.09 -2.49
N THR A 79 -12.08 -1.88 -3.50
CA THR A 79 -11.62 -3.27 -3.63
C THR A 79 -10.11 -3.32 -3.90
N ILE A 80 -9.61 -2.48 -4.82
CA ILE A 80 -8.19 -2.36 -5.11
C ILE A 80 -7.43 -1.92 -3.85
N ALA A 81 -7.85 -0.83 -3.22
CA ALA A 81 -7.23 -0.27 -2.01
C ALA A 81 -7.21 -1.29 -0.85
N SER A 82 -8.32 -1.99 -0.60
CA SER A 82 -8.41 -3.00 0.45
C SER A 82 -7.47 -4.18 0.18
N ASN A 83 -7.32 -4.60 -1.07
CA ASN A 83 -6.42 -5.71 -1.41
C ASN A 83 -4.94 -5.32 -1.25
N LEU A 84 -4.59 -4.08 -1.57
CA LEU A 84 -3.28 -3.51 -1.30
C LEU A 84 -2.96 -3.51 0.20
N ALA A 85 -3.83 -2.92 1.00
CA ALA A 85 -3.61 -2.84 2.44
C ALA A 85 -3.55 -4.20 3.14
N ARG A 86 -4.39 -5.17 2.74
CA ARG A 86 -4.28 -6.55 3.25
C ARG A 86 -2.95 -7.19 2.89
N THR A 87 -2.40 -6.86 1.73
CA THR A 87 -1.09 -7.35 1.30
C THR A 87 0.02 -6.73 2.14
N GLU A 88 -0.05 -5.42 2.38
CA GLU A 88 0.92 -4.72 3.22
C GLU A 88 0.85 -5.18 4.68
N TYR A 89 -0.35 -5.32 5.24
CA TYR A 89 -0.54 -5.87 6.59
C TYR A 89 0.10 -7.26 6.76
N ARG A 90 -0.08 -8.15 5.77
CA ARG A 90 0.59 -9.46 5.77
C ARG A 90 2.11 -9.36 5.63
N ARG A 91 2.61 -8.36 4.89
CA ARG A 91 4.04 -8.11 4.73
C ARG A 91 4.66 -7.66 6.06
N ARG A 92 4.05 -6.69 6.75
CA ARG A 92 4.49 -6.22 8.08
C ARG A 92 4.55 -7.34 9.12
N GLY A 93 3.56 -8.23 9.13
CA GLY A 93 3.56 -9.39 10.03
C GLY A 93 4.69 -10.39 9.75
N ARG A 94 5.21 -10.45 8.51
CA ARG A 94 6.35 -11.31 8.12
C ARG A 94 7.70 -10.61 8.26
N HIS A 95 7.71 -9.29 8.17
CA HIS A 95 8.89 -8.44 8.24
C HIS A 95 8.58 -7.25 9.15
N PRO A 96 8.73 -7.40 10.48
CA PRO A 96 8.53 -6.29 11.40
C PRO A 96 9.51 -5.17 11.05
N ASN A 97 9.00 -3.98 10.74
CA ASN A 97 9.84 -2.81 10.54
C ASN A 97 10.39 -2.40 11.91
N VAL A 98 11.71 -2.49 12.08
CA VAL A 98 12.42 -1.93 13.24
C VAL A 98 12.89 -0.55 12.85
N SER A 99 12.41 0.49 13.55
CA SER A 99 12.87 1.86 13.31
C SER A 99 14.36 1.98 13.65
N LEU A 100 15.14 2.54 12.72
CA LEU A 100 16.58 2.76 12.86
C LEU A 100 16.90 3.81 13.94
N GLU A 101 15.95 4.69 14.24
CA GLU A 101 16.06 5.76 15.23
C GLU A 101 15.51 5.36 16.60
N SER A 102 15.05 4.11 16.77
CA SER A 102 14.52 3.64 18.06
C SER A 102 15.68 3.38 19.03
N GLU A 103 15.94 4.34 19.92
CA GLU A 103 16.67 4.09 21.18
C GLU A 103 15.80 3.24 22.11
N GLY A 104 15.59 1.97 21.76
CA GLY A 104 14.75 1.03 22.50
C GLY A 104 13.93 0.16 21.57
N GLY A 105 14.33 -1.10 21.43
CA GLY A 105 13.61 -2.08 20.63
C GLY A 105 12.18 -2.32 21.14
N VAL A 106 11.27 -2.60 20.21
CA VAL A 106 9.95 -3.14 20.52
C VAL A 106 10.17 -4.58 21.00
N GLU A 107 9.85 -4.84 22.28
CA GLU A 107 9.89 -6.15 22.93
C GLU A 107 11.19 -6.96 22.73
N GLY A 108 12.20 -6.62 23.54
CA GLY A 108 13.24 -7.57 23.98
C GLY A 108 14.20 -8.11 22.93
N THR A 109 14.10 -7.66 21.68
CA THR A 109 14.97 -8.10 20.59
C THR A 109 15.63 -6.86 20.01
N THR A 110 16.90 -6.68 20.35
CA THR A 110 17.74 -5.61 19.81
C THR A 110 18.20 -5.96 18.39
N LEU A 111 18.66 -4.97 17.63
CA LEU A 111 19.32 -5.21 16.32
C LEU A 111 20.53 -6.15 16.47
N ALA A 112 21.19 -6.14 17.63
CA ALA A 112 22.27 -7.07 17.95
C ALA A 112 21.78 -8.53 18.05
N ASP A 113 20.56 -8.76 18.54
CA ASP A 113 19.98 -10.11 18.67
C ASP A 113 19.60 -10.73 17.31
N THR A 114 19.33 -9.91 16.29
CA THR A 114 19.00 -10.36 14.93
C THR A 114 20.21 -10.53 14.02
N LEU A 115 21.30 -9.79 14.27
CA LEU A 115 22.54 -9.85 13.50
C LEU A 115 23.57 -10.85 14.05
N ALA A 116 23.40 -11.34 15.28
CA ALA A 116 24.28 -12.36 15.85
C ALA A 116 24.15 -13.68 15.07
N SER A 117 25.01 -13.88 14.07
CA SER A 117 25.27 -15.20 13.50
C SER A 117 25.70 -16.14 14.62
N ARG A 118 24.94 -17.21 14.85
CA ARG A 118 25.29 -18.26 15.84
C ARG A 118 26.40 -19.19 15.36
N ASN A 119 26.92 -18.96 14.15
CA ASN A 119 28.03 -19.73 13.63
C ASN A 119 29.35 -19.08 14.08
N PRO A 120 30.31 -19.90 14.55
CA PRO A 120 31.65 -19.42 14.85
C PRO A 120 32.21 -18.69 13.64
N THR A 121 32.95 -17.62 13.90
CA THR A 121 33.63 -16.91 12.83
C THR A 121 34.67 -17.82 12.19
N PRO A 122 35.03 -17.63 10.91
CA PRO A 122 36.09 -18.42 10.26
C PRO A 122 37.44 -18.40 10.98
N ARG A 123 37.65 -17.43 11.88
CA ARG A 123 38.82 -17.34 12.75
C ARG A 123 38.73 -18.29 13.95
N GLU A 124 37.54 -18.42 14.55
CA GLU A 124 37.30 -19.32 15.69
C GLU A 124 37.29 -20.80 15.23
N GLU A 125 36.78 -21.09 14.02
CA GLU A 125 36.86 -22.44 13.43
C GLU A 125 38.32 -22.91 13.22
N ALA A 126 39.25 -21.98 12.98
CA ALA A 126 40.66 -22.31 12.78
C ALA A 126 41.38 -22.60 14.10
N ASP A 127 40.98 -21.94 15.20
CA ASP A 127 41.59 -22.10 16.52
C ASP A 127 41.08 -23.36 17.25
N GLU A 128 39.89 -23.89 16.93
CA GLU A 128 39.35 -25.14 17.48
C GLU A 128 39.86 -26.41 16.78
N ALA A 129 40.51 -26.28 15.62
CA ALA A 129 41.04 -27.38 14.81
C ALA A 129 42.50 -27.76 15.16
N GLU A 130 43.09 -27.15 16.19
CA GLU A 130 44.45 -27.41 16.72
C GLU A 130 44.41 -28.21 18.03
#